data_AF-A0A941UXG8-F1
#
_entry.id   AF-A0A941UXG8-F1
#
_cell.length_a   1.000
_cell.length_b   1.000
_cell.length_c   1.000
_cell.angle_alpha   90.00
_cell.angle_beta   90.00
_cell.angle_gamma   90.00
#
_symmetry.space_group_name_H-M   'P 1'
#
loop_
_entity.id
_entity.type
_entity.pdbx_description
1 polymer ?
#
loop_
_entity_poly.entity_id
_entity_poly.type
_entity_poly.pdbx_seq_one_letter_code
_entity_poly.pdbx_strand_id
1 'polypeptide(L)' 'MMLKKDGVADAKFDRLEQFLDSQPNAMHLEHMDGFFCALIIGPEPVPMSEFLPYIFGSGTPNFE' A
#
# COMPACT_ATOMS: atom_id res chain seq x y z
N MET A 1 -8.62 13.46 -28.28
CA MET A 1 -8.06 14.31 -27.20
C MET A 1 -7.72 13.37 -26.05
N MET A 2 -6.49 12.84 -26.00
CA MET A 2 -6.05 12.00 -24.89
C MET A 2 -5.95 12.90 -23.65
N LEU A 3 -6.76 12.59 -22.64
CA LEU A 3 -6.60 13.18 -21.32
C LEU A 3 -5.19 12.81 -20.85
N LYS A 4 -4.34 13.82 -20.69
CA LYS A 4 -3.03 13.78 -20.04
C LYS A 4 -3.23 13.52 -18.54
N LYS A 5 -3.90 12.42 -18.20
CA LYS A 5 -4.25 12.01 -16.83
C LYS A 5 -3.16 11.10 -16.24
N ASP A 6 -2.42 10.44 -17.12
CA ASP A 6 -1.45 9.40 -16.79
C ASP A 6 -0.28 10.00 -16.00
N GLY A 7 0.32 11.10 -16.46
CA GLY A 7 1.48 11.70 -15.78
C GLY A 7 1.26 12.24 -14.35
N VAL A 8 0.02 12.52 -13.94
CA VAL A 8 -0.28 12.94 -12.55
C VAL A 8 -0.51 11.73 -11.64
N ALA A 9 -1.06 10.64 -12.18
CA ALA A 9 -1.18 9.40 -11.45
C ALA A 9 0.20 8.78 -11.23
N ASP A 10 1.02 8.72 -12.28
CA ASP A 10 2.38 8.21 -12.25
C ASP A 10 3.23 8.98 -11.22
N ALA A 11 3.22 10.32 -11.26
CA ALA A 11 3.94 11.15 -10.29
C ALA A 11 3.46 10.98 -8.82
N LYS A 12 2.21 10.54 -8.61
CA LYS A 12 1.70 10.23 -7.27
C LYS A 12 2.17 8.85 -6.80
N PHE A 13 2.23 7.88 -7.70
CA PHE A 13 2.79 6.56 -7.40
C PHE A 13 4.28 6.63 -7.13
N ASP A 14 5.05 7.37 -7.95
CA ASP A 14 6.48 7.61 -7.71
C ASP A 14 6.73 8.24 -6.33
N ARG A 15 5.91 9.23 -5.96
CA ARG A 15 6.01 9.88 -4.64
C ARG A 15 5.65 8.93 -3.50
N LEU A 16 4.66 8.05 -3.70
CA LEU A 16 4.24 7.08 -2.72
C LEU A 16 5.32 6.01 -2.52
N GLU A 17 5.89 5.51 -3.61
CA GLU A 17 7.01 4.56 -3.59
C GLU A 17 8.22 5.15 -2.84
N GLN A 18 8.65 6.37 -3.20
CA GLN A 18 9.72 7.08 -2.48
C GLN A 18 9.43 7.25 -0.99
N PHE A 19 8.16 7.53 -0.63
CA PHE A 19 7.76 7.62 0.77
C PHE A 19 7.89 6.28 1.48
N LEU A 20 7.36 5.20 0.90
CA LEU A 20 7.44 3.86 1.47
C LEU A 20 8.89 3.39 1.64
N ASP A 21 9.72 3.59 0.62
CA ASP A 21 11.14 3.22 0.67
C ASP A 21 11.95 4.03 1.70
N SER A 22 11.46 5.22 2.09
CA SER A 22 12.06 6.02 3.16
C SER A 22 11.72 5.53 4.57
N GLN A 23 10.71 4.67 4.73
CA GLN A 23 10.26 4.17 6.03
C GLN A 23 10.93 2.83 6.36
N PRO A 24 11.42 2.65 7.60
CA PRO A 24 11.99 1.38 8.00
C PRO A 24 10.92 0.29 8.07
N ASN A 25 11.19 -0.86 7.44
CA ASN A 25 10.31 -2.05 7.42
C ASN A 25 8.93 -1.85 6.77
N ALA A 26 8.70 -0.74 6.05
CA ALA A 26 7.47 -0.57 5.28
C ALA A 26 7.42 -1.51 4.07
N MET A 27 6.21 -1.79 3.58
CA MET A 27 6.00 -2.53 2.35
C MET A 27 6.41 -1.68 1.15
N HIS A 28 7.10 -2.28 0.18
CA HIS A 28 7.23 -1.68 -1.15
C HIS A 28 5.86 -1.54 -1.82
N LEU A 29 5.76 -0.60 -2.77
CA LEU A 29 4.51 -0.29 -3.46
C LEU A 29 3.86 -1.54 -4.09
N GLU A 30 4.66 -2.43 -4.67
CA GLU A 30 4.21 -3.71 -5.26
C GLU A 30 3.60 -4.66 -4.22
N HIS A 31 4.22 -4.77 -3.03
CA HIS A 31 3.69 -5.59 -1.94
C HIS A 31 2.40 -5.00 -1.37
N MET A 32 2.33 -3.67 -1.24
CA MET A 32 1.13 -2.98 -0.78
C MET A 32 -0.06 -3.20 -1.72
N ASP A 33 0.16 -3.18 -3.04
CA ASP A 33 -0.89 -3.45 -4.03
C ASP A 33 -1.46 -4.87 -3.87
N GLY A 34 -0.59 -5.88 -3.82
CA GLY A 34 -1.01 -7.27 -3.57
C GLY A 34 -1.72 -7.45 -2.23
N PHE A 35 -1.27 -6.75 -1.19
CA PHE A 35 -1.88 -6.76 0.14
C PHE A 35 -3.30 -6.15 0.12
N PHE A 36 -3.51 -5.03 -0.58
CA PHE A 36 -4.85 -4.48 -0.76
C PHE A 36 -5.77 -5.41 -1.55
N CYS A 37 -5.28 -6.09 -2.58
CA CYS A 37 -6.06 -7.11 -3.27
C CYS A 37 -6.53 -8.22 -2.32
N ALA A 38 -5.66 -8.70 -1.43
CA ALA A 38 -6.01 -9.71 -0.43
C ALA A 38 -7.09 -9.20 0.56
N LEU A 39 -6.97 -7.97 1.04
CA LEU A 39 -7.96 -7.36 1.94
C LEU A 39 -9.34 -7.20 1.27
N ILE A 40 -9.38 -6.86 -0.03
CA ILE A 40 -10.62 -6.67 -0.78
C ILE A 40 -11.33 -8.01 -1.07
N ILE A 41 -10.57 -9.07 -1.35
CA ILE A 41 -11.12 -10.40 -1.67
C ILE A 41 -11.47 -11.18 -0.40
N GLY A 42 -10.96 -10.75 0.76
CA GLY A 42 -11.26 -11.35 2.05
C GLY A 42 -12.76 -11.45 2.35
N PRO A 43 -13.19 -12.47 3.12
CA PRO A 43 -14.60 -12.67 3.43
C PRO A 43 -15.18 -11.56 4.34
N GLU A 44 -14.32 -10.91 5.13
CA GLU A 44 -14.70 -9.89 6.10
C GLU A 44 -13.83 -8.63 5.93
N PRO A 45 -14.39 -7.43 6.06
CA PRO A 45 -13.61 -6.19 6.03
C PRO A 45 -12.64 -6.09 7.22
N VAL A 46 -11.39 -5.73 6.93
CA VAL A 46 -10.38 -5.47 7.96
C VAL A 46 -10.27 -3.95 8.21
N PRO A 47 -10.31 -3.48 9.47
CA PRO A 47 -10.21 -2.06 9.79
C PRO A 47 -8.82 -1.51 9.48
N MET A 48 -8.76 -0.25 9.02
CA MET A 48 -7.50 0.43 8.70
C MET A 48 -6.51 0.45 9.86
N SER A 49 -6.99 0.57 11.10
CA SER A 49 -6.14 0.54 12.30
C SER A 49 -5.37 -0.76 12.48
N GLU A 50 -5.86 -1.86 11.89
CA GLU A 50 -5.24 -3.18 11.98
C GLU A 50 -4.19 -3.39 10.89
N PHE A 51 -4.50 -3.00 9.64
CA PHE A 51 -3.62 -3.32 8.51
C PHE A 51 -2.59 -2.21 8.16
N LEU A 52 -2.87 -0.94 8.48
CA LEU A 52 -1.94 0.17 8.17
C LEU A 52 -0.58 0.04 8.88
N PRO A 53 -0.48 -0.45 10.13
CA PRO A 53 0.81 -0.67 10.77
C PRO A 53 1.72 -1.63 9.99
N TYR A 54 1.15 -2.63 9.32
CA TYR A 54 1.91 -3.58 8.50
C TYR A 54 2.44 -2.93 7.22
N ILE A 55 1.67 -2.03 6.62
CA ILE A 55 2.08 -1.31 5.41
C ILE A 55 3.22 -0.33 5.72
N PHE A 56 3.14 0.39 6.85
CA PHE A 56 4.11 1.43 7.22
C PHE A 56 5.25 0.94 8.13
N GLY A 57 5.38 -0.37 8.34
CA GLY A 57 6.51 -0.97 9.07
C GLY A 57 6.48 -0.78 10.58
N SER A 58 5.35 -0.33 11.15
CA SER A 58 5.17 -0.19 12.60
C SER A 58 4.54 -1.41 13.27
N GLY A 59 4.22 -2.46 12.50
CA GLY A 59 3.74 -3.74 13.01
C GLY A 59 4.16 -4.92 12.13
N THR A 60 4.17 -6.12 12.72
CA THR A 60 4.30 -7.40 12.00
C THR A 60 3.01 -8.20 12.18
N PRO A 61 2.42 -8.77 11.12
CA PRO A 61 1.23 -9.59 11.27
C PRO A 61 1.52 -10.80 12.16
N ASN A 62 0.64 -11.11 13.09
CA ASN A 62 0.67 -12.37 13.81
C ASN A 62 -0.11 -13.42 13.00
N PHE A 63 0.57 -14.48 12.55
CA PHE A 63 -0.01 -15.55 11.73
C PHE A 63 -0.24 -16.83 12.55
N GLU A 64 -0.62 -16.69 13.82
CA GLU A 64 -0.98 -17.81 14.70
C GLU A 64 -2.09 -18.71 14.15
#